data_AF-A0A194S8R0-F1
#
_entry.id   AF-A0A194S8R0-F1
#
_cell.length_a   1.000
_cell.length_b   1.000
_cell.length_c   1.000
_cell.angle_alpha   90.00
_cell.angle_beta   90.00
_cell.angle_gamma   90.00
#
_symmetry.space_group_name_H-M   'P 1'
#
loop_
_entity.id
_entity.type
_entity.pdbx_description
1 polymer ?
#
loop_
_entity_poly.entity_id
_entity_poly.type
_entity_poly.pdbx_seq_one_letter_code
_entity_poly.pdbx_strand_id
1 'polypeptide(L)'
;MVSKRIGKSTLSTPLQHEPTVAIESITADIEENGVRLRLTVVDTPGYGDFINNSDGWKPILDNIEARFDSYLEQENRVNRNKTVDNRIHACLYFIEPTGHSLKPVDLEFMRRLHTRVNLIPVIAKADTLTDDEVAQFKARILSDLAHHRIDIYQAPQYDQEDEETLAENEEIVRKIPFAVVGSDTVVATSDGRQARGRAYPWGTIEVDNEDHCDFVKLRQMLVRTHMEELKEHTNDVLYEQYRAEKLLAMGVAQDHSVFKEVNPAAKMAEERALHESKLAKMELEMKMVFQQKVNEKEAKLKQSEEELYARHREMKEALEKQRVELEDKKRRIEQGRPLTPEKQQQQQSTKKKGFLRA
;
A
#
# COMPACT_ATOMS: atom_id res chain seq x y z
N MET A 1 24.63 -46.04 -44.51
CA MET A 1 25.75 -45.19 -44.03
C MET A 1 25.45 -43.75 -44.46
N VAL A 2 24.67 -43.02 -43.67
CA VAL A 2 24.25 -41.64 -43.98
C VAL A 2 24.95 -40.73 -42.99
N SER A 3 25.93 -39.99 -43.49
CA SER A 3 26.81 -39.14 -42.69
C SER A 3 26.13 -37.81 -42.37
N LYS A 4 26.08 -37.50 -41.08
CA LYS A 4 25.49 -36.32 -40.44
C LYS A 4 26.31 -35.08 -40.80
N ARG A 5 25.75 -34.11 -41.54
CA ARG A 5 26.30 -32.75 -41.62
C ARG A 5 25.73 -31.94 -40.46
N ILE A 6 26.60 -31.60 -39.52
CA ILE A 6 26.34 -30.72 -38.39
C ILE A 6 26.16 -29.30 -38.93
N GLY A 7 24.99 -28.72 -38.62
CA GLY A 7 24.64 -27.35 -39.01
C GLY A 7 25.55 -26.33 -38.34
N LYS A 8 25.95 -25.33 -39.12
CA LYS A 8 26.70 -24.16 -38.67
C LYS A 8 25.93 -23.45 -37.56
N SER A 9 26.58 -23.26 -36.42
CA SER A 9 26.13 -22.39 -35.34
C SER A 9 25.95 -20.97 -35.88
N THR A 10 24.71 -20.50 -35.85
CA THR A 10 24.34 -19.11 -36.07
C THR A 10 25.06 -18.24 -35.04
N LEU A 11 26.00 -17.43 -35.51
CA LEU A 11 26.58 -16.30 -34.78
C LEU A 11 25.41 -15.38 -34.40
N SER A 12 25.07 -15.34 -33.11
CA SER A 12 24.15 -14.34 -32.57
C SER A 12 24.82 -12.97 -32.68
N THR A 13 24.22 -12.11 -33.48
CA THR A 13 24.54 -10.68 -33.63
C THR A 13 24.66 -10.02 -32.25
N PRO A 14 25.61 -9.08 -32.03
CA PRO A 14 25.65 -8.31 -30.79
C PRO A 14 24.32 -7.57 -30.62
N LEU A 15 23.75 -7.66 -29.42
CA LEU A 15 22.53 -6.96 -29.00
C LEU A 15 22.79 -5.46 -29.06
N GLN A 16 22.45 -4.81 -30.18
CA GLN A 16 22.25 -3.36 -30.19
C GLN A 16 21.03 -3.09 -29.30
N HIS A 17 21.27 -2.75 -28.04
CA HIS A 17 20.22 -2.29 -27.13
C HIS A 17 19.64 -0.99 -27.72
N GLU A 18 18.38 -1.04 -28.15
CA GLU A 18 17.61 0.18 -28.37
C GLU A 18 17.49 0.94 -27.03
N PRO A 19 17.47 2.29 -27.04
CA PRO A 19 17.35 3.06 -25.80
C PRO A 19 16.12 2.59 -25.02
N THR A 20 16.34 2.18 -23.78
CA THR A 20 15.33 1.61 -22.91
C THR A 20 14.17 2.60 -22.73
N VAL A 21 12.97 2.22 -23.17
CA VAL A 21 11.76 3.08 -23.12
C VAL A 21 10.96 2.87 -21.84
N ALA A 22 11.17 1.74 -21.15
CA ALA A 22 10.44 1.34 -19.95
C ALA A 22 11.38 0.71 -18.92
N ILE A 23 10.99 0.72 -17.64
CA ILE A 23 11.80 0.10 -16.58
C ILE A 23 11.78 -1.42 -16.77
N GLU A 24 12.93 -2.03 -17.04
CA GLU A 24 13.10 -3.47 -17.27
C GLU A 24 13.97 -4.08 -16.18
N SER A 25 13.66 -5.32 -15.76
CA SER A 25 14.46 -6.04 -14.77
C SER A 25 15.08 -7.28 -15.37
N ILE A 26 16.40 -7.36 -15.30
CA ILE A 26 17.19 -8.51 -15.76
C ILE A 26 17.71 -9.23 -14.51
N THR A 27 17.30 -10.47 -14.33
CA THR A 27 17.77 -11.32 -13.21
C THR A 27 18.76 -12.36 -13.72
N ALA A 28 19.91 -12.45 -13.07
CA ALA A 28 20.94 -13.46 -13.33
C ALA A 28 21.34 -14.16 -12.03
N ASP A 29 21.45 -15.49 -12.08
CA ASP A 29 22.03 -16.27 -10.99
C ASP A 29 23.55 -16.38 -11.24
N ILE A 30 24.36 -15.85 -10.33
CA ILE A 30 25.82 -15.79 -10.38
C ILE A 30 26.38 -16.65 -9.26
N GLU A 31 27.49 -17.34 -9.48
CA GLU A 31 28.21 -18.09 -8.45
C GLU A 31 29.61 -17.51 -8.27
N GLU A 32 29.91 -16.97 -7.10
CA GLU A 32 31.22 -16.39 -6.77
C GLU A 32 31.71 -16.97 -5.44
N ASN A 33 32.92 -17.53 -5.43
CA ASN A 33 33.54 -18.19 -4.26
C ASN A 33 32.65 -19.24 -3.57
N GLY A 34 31.79 -19.94 -4.33
CA GLY A 34 30.88 -20.97 -3.83
C GLY A 34 29.56 -20.44 -3.23
N VAL A 35 29.34 -19.12 -3.25
CA VAL A 35 28.08 -18.48 -2.88
C VAL A 35 27.26 -18.24 -4.14
N ARG A 36 26.01 -18.72 -4.16
CA ARG A 36 25.06 -18.45 -5.24
C ARG A 36 24.29 -17.17 -4.95
N LEU A 37 24.52 -16.16 -5.77
CA LEU A 37 23.86 -14.88 -5.73
C LEU A 37 22.80 -14.79 -6.82
N ARG A 38 21.61 -14.30 -6.48
CA ARG A 38 20.63 -13.86 -7.47
C ARG A 38 20.73 -12.35 -7.61
N LEU A 39 21.40 -11.88 -8.66
CA LEU A 39 21.52 -10.47 -8.97
C LEU A 39 20.36 -10.04 -9.87
N THR A 40 19.65 -8.98 -9.49
CA THR A 40 18.65 -8.34 -10.35
C THR A 40 19.09 -6.92 -10.66
N VAL A 41 19.34 -6.65 -11.94
CA VAL A 41 19.65 -5.31 -12.44
C VAL A 41 18.36 -4.73 -13.00
N VAL A 42 17.97 -3.55 -12.51
CA VAL A 42 16.81 -2.81 -13.01
C VAL A 42 17.34 -1.70 -13.89
N ASP A 43 17.08 -1.80 -15.19
CA ASP A 43 17.40 -0.76 -16.15
C ASP A 43 16.26 0.27 -16.19
N THR A 44 16.62 1.54 -16.29
CA THR A 44 15.68 2.66 -16.26
C THR A 44 15.77 3.46 -17.54
N PRO A 45 14.65 4.01 -18.04
CA PRO A 45 14.71 4.87 -19.21
C PRO A 45 15.57 6.11 -18.94
N GLY A 46 16.23 6.60 -19.99
CA GLY A 46 17.01 7.84 -19.92
C GLY A 46 16.13 9.02 -19.50
N TYR A 47 16.69 9.91 -18.68
CA TYR A 47 16.09 11.19 -18.32
C TYR A 47 16.90 12.33 -18.94
N GLY A 48 16.27 13.48 -19.18
CA GLY A 48 16.97 14.67 -19.70
C GLY A 48 16.76 14.98 -21.19
N ASP A 49 16.16 14.07 -21.96
CA ASP A 49 15.95 14.24 -23.41
C ASP A 49 14.76 15.15 -23.77
N PHE A 50 13.84 15.38 -22.83
CA PHE A 50 12.67 16.22 -23.06
C PHE A 50 12.97 17.70 -22.83
N ILE A 51 12.22 18.59 -23.48
CA ILE A 51 12.30 20.04 -23.23
C ILE A 51 11.89 20.37 -21.79
N ASN A 52 10.94 19.62 -21.24
CA ASN A 52 10.54 19.71 -19.83
C ASN A 52 10.84 18.39 -19.11
N ASN A 53 11.83 18.41 -18.22
CA ASN A 53 12.23 17.26 -17.39
C ASN A 53 11.78 17.40 -15.92
N SER A 54 10.81 18.28 -15.64
CA SER A 54 10.38 18.60 -14.26
C SER A 54 9.76 17.43 -13.49
N ASP A 55 9.48 16.30 -14.13
CA ASP A 55 8.85 15.13 -13.52
C ASP A 55 9.56 13.82 -13.89
N GLY A 56 10.77 13.91 -14.47
CA GLY A 56 11.49 12.74 -14.99
C GLY A 56 11.85 11.69 -13.93
N TRP A 57 11.93 12.07 -12.66
CA TRP A 57 12.21 11.16 -11.55
C TRP A 57 11.00 10.37 -11.05
N LYS A 58 9.76 10.83 -11.31
CA LYS A 58 8.55 10.22 -10.74
C LYS A 58 8.43 8.74 -11.07
N PRO A 59 8.59 8.28 -12.34
CA PRO A 59 8.44 6.86 -12.65
C PRO A 59 9.44 5.95 -11.93
N ILE A 60 10.67 6.44 -11.70
CA ILE A 60 11.72 5.70 -11.01
C ILE A 60 11.44 5.67 -9.50
N LEU A 61 11.05 6.81 -8.93
CA LEU A 61 10.68 6.90 -7.51
C LEU A 61 9.46 6.02 -7.21
N ASP A 62 8.41 6.11 -8.03
CA ASP A 62 7.19 5.30 -7.91
C ASP A 62 7.52 3.79 -8.03
N ASN A 63 8.50 3.41 -8.85
CA ASN A 63 8.96 2.01 -8.94
C ASN A 63 9.63 1.52 -7.64
N ILE A 64 10.49 2.36 -7.04
CA ILE A 64 11.13 2.07 -5.74
C ILE A 64 10.06 1.95 -4.64
N GLU A 65 9.14 2.90 -4.58
CA GLU A 65 8.03 2.92 -3.62
C GLU A 65 7.11 1.70 -3.77
N ALA A 66 6.74 1.34 -5.00
CA ALA A 66 5.91 0.16 -5.26
C ALA A 66 6.57 -1.13 -4.77
N ARG A 67 7.91 -1.23 -4.84
CA ARG A 67 8.66 -2.39 -4.29
C ARG A 67 8.65 -2.40 -2.77
N PHE A 68 8.75 -1.23 -2.11
CA PHE A 68 8.57 -1.13 -0.67
C PHE A 68 7.14 -1.46 -0.24
N ASP A 69 6.12 -0.97 -0.95
CA ASP A 69 4.71 -1.31 -0.70
C ASP A 69 4.47 -2.81 -0.84
N SER A 70 5.01 -3.45 -1.89
CA SER A 70 4.92 -4.90 -2.07
C SER A 70 5.58 -5.68 -0.94
N TYR A 71 6.68 -5.19 -0.38
CA TYR A 71 7.35 -5.80 0.76
C TYR A 71 6.54 -5.62 2.06
N LEU A 72 6.01 -4.41 2.29
CA LEU A 72 5.16 -4.10 3.44
C LEU A 72 3.86 -4.91 3.44
N GLU A 73 3.25 -5.09 2.27
CA GLU A 73 2.08 -5.98 2.11
C GLU A 73 2.41 -7.42 2.47
N GLN A 74 3.59 -7.92 2.10
CA GLN A 74 4.04 -9.27 2.47
C GLN A 74 4.28 -9.40 3.98
N GLU A 75 4.85 -8.38 4.62
CA GLU A 75 5.07 -8.32 6.08
C GLU A 75 3.74 -8.39 6.86
N ASN A 76 2.69 -7.73 6.34
CA ASN A 76 1.36 -7.68 6.92
C ASN A 76 0.52 -8.97 6.71
N ARG A 77 0.96 -9.92 5.87
CA ARG A 77 0.24 -11.19 5.67
C ARG A 77 0.35 -12.07 6.92
N VAL A 78 -0.75 -12.77 7.24
CA VAL A 78 -0.84 -13.70 8.38
C VAL A 78 0.13 -14.90 8.23
N ASN A 79 0.31 -15.39 7.00
CA ASN A 79 1.27 -16.46 6.70
C ASN A 79 2.55 -15.87 6.10
N ARG A 80 3.63 -15.88 6.88
CA ARG A 80 4.91 -15.20 6.58
C ARG A 80 6.02 -16.10 6.04
N ASN A 81 5.73 -17.34 5.68
CA ASN A 81 6.77 -18.38 5.51
C ASN A 81 7.70 -18.21 4.29
N LYS A 82 7.49 -17.20 3.42
CA LYS A 82 8.42 -16.88 2.31
C LYS A 82 8.23 -15.45 1.79
N THR A 83 8.81 -14.46 2.47
CA THR A 83 8.91 -13.09 1.95
C THR A 83 9.98 -13.05 0.86
N VAL A 84 9.64 -12.54 -0.32
CA VAL A 84 10.59 -12.33 -1.41
C VAL A 84 11.03 -10.86 -1.38
N ASP A 85 12.33 -10.63 -1.21
CA ASP A 85 12.89 -9.29 -1.25
C ASP A 85 13.06 -8.84 -2.71
N ASN A 86 12.25 -7.88 -3.14
CA ASN A 86 12.31 -7.25 -4.46
C ASN A 86 12.72 -5.77 -4.37
N ARG A 87 13.17 -5.30 -3.19
CA ARG A 87 13.57 -3.91 -2.95
C ARG A 87 14.87 -3.61 -3.69
N ILE A 88 15.10 -2.33 -3.99
CA ILE A 88 16.33 -1.88 -4.65
C ILE A 88 17.35 -1.55 -3.56
N HIS A 89 18.44 -2.31 -3.50
CA HIS A 89 19.47 -2.16 -2.46
C HIS A 89 20.52 -1.10 -2.79
N ALA A 90 20.71 -0.78 -4.07
CA ALA A 90 21.67 0.23 -4.54
C ALA A 90 21.18 0.89 -5.83
N CYS A 91 21.38 2.20 -5.95
CA CYS A 91 21.12 2.97 -7.16
C CYS A 91 22.43 3.57 -7.67
N LEU A 92 22.89 3.08 -8.82
CA LEU A 92 24.03 3.66 -9.52
C LEU A 92 23.55 4.88 -10.30
N TYR A 93 23.97 6.06 -9.86
CA TYR A 93 23.59 7.30 -10.51
C TYR A 93 24.68 7.75 -11.48
N PHE A 94 24.41 7.65 -12.77
CA PHE A 94 25.33 8.04 -13.83
C PHE A 94 25.30 9.56 -14.04
N ILE A 95 26.44 10.20 -13.74
CA ILE A 95 26.70 11.61 -13.96
C ILE A 95 27.43 11.77 -15.29
N GLU A 96 26.97 12.69 -16.12
CA GLU A 96 27.64 12.99 -17.39
C GLU A 96 29.00 13.68 -17.15
N PRO A 97 30.07 13.27 -17.85
CA PRO A 97 31.42 13.81 -17.68
C PRO A 97 31.55 15.19 -18.34
N THR A 98 30.93 16.21 -17.75
CA THR A 98 30.99 17.59 -18.25
C THR A 98 32.27 18.33 -17.84
N GLY A 99 32.97 17.84 -16.80
CA GLY A 99 34.17 18.48 -16.25
C GLY A 99 33.90 19.76 -15.44
N HIS A 100 32.64 20.12 -15.21
CA HIS A 100 32.24 21.34 -14.51
C HIS A 100 31.61 21.04 -13.14
N SER A 101 30.31 21.28 -12.99
CA SER A 101 29.51 21.05 -11.78
C SER A 101 28.36 20.09 -12.10
N LEU A 102 27.68 19.60 -11.07
CA LEU A 102 26.47 18.80 -11.27
C LEU A 102 25.40 19.63 -11.99
N LYS A 103 24.64 18.98 -12.88
CA LYS A 103 23.52 19.67 -13.55
C LYS A 103 22.40 19.92 -12.53
N PRO A 104 21.64 21.02 -12.66
CA PRO A 104 20.50 21.28 -11.78
C PRO A 104 19.44 20.16 -11.79
N VAL A 105 19.25 19.51 -12.94
CA VAL A 105 18.35 18.35 -13.07
C VAL A 105 18.86 17.17 -12.25
N ASP A 106 20.17 16.93 -12.24
CA ASP A 106 20.77 15.82 -11.49
C ASP A 106 20.65 16.07 -9.98
N LEU A 107 20.91 17.31 -9.55
CA LEU A 107 20.75 17.73 -8.15
C LEU A 107 19.33 17.51 -7.65
N GLU A 108 18.31 17.91 -8.40
CA GLU A 108 16.92 17.70 -8.01
C GLU A 108 16.54 16.22 -7.99
N PHE A 109 17.10 15.42 -8.92
CA PHE A 109 16.86 13.98 -8.98
C PHE A 109 17.48 13.28 -7.76
N MET A 110 18.76 13.50 -7.50
CA MET A 110 19.49 12.91 -6.36
C MET A 110 18.87 13.35 -5.02
N ARG A 111 18.42 14.60 -4.91
CA ARG A 111 17.72 15.11 -3.73
C ARG A 111 16.43 14.34 -3.41
N ARG A 112 15.77 13.73 -4.39
CA ARG A 112 14.58 12.92 -4.15
C ARG A 112 14.89 11.43 -3.97
N LEU A 113 15.95 10.94 -4.62
CA LEU A 113 16.34 9.54 -4.52
C LEU A 113 17.03 9.18 -3.21
N HIS A 114 17.90 10.04 -2.67
CA HIS A 114 18.73 9.66 -1.52
C HIS A 114 17.94 9.23 -0.28
N THR A 115 16.70 9.71 -0.12
CA THR A 115 15.84 9.32 1.00
C THR A 115 15.21 7.93 0.85
N ARG A 116 15.23 7.35 -0.36
CA ARG A 116 14.53 6.10 -0.67
C ARG A 116 15.44 4.97 -1.16
N VAL A 117 16.67 5.28 -1.58
CA VAL A 117 17.63 4.29 -2.07
C VAL A 117 19.06 4.70 -1.76
N ASN A 118 19.95 3.71 -1.56
CA ASN A 118 21.38 3.93 -1.42
C ASN A 118 21.95 4.49 -2.72
N LEU A 119 22.25 5.79 -2.72
CA LEU A 119 22.73 6.50 -3.90
C LEU A 119 24.24 6.38 -4.03
N ILE A 120 24.71 5.80 -5.14
CA ILE A 120 26.13 5.67 -5.47
C ILE A 120 26.40 6.49 -6.73
N PRO A 121 27.06 7.66 -6.62
CA PRO A 121 27.38 8.48 -7.77
C PRO A 121 28.51 7.88 -8.59
N VAL A 122 28.32 7.81 -9.91
CA VAL A 122 29.24 7.23 -10.88
C VAL A 122 29.41 8.21 -12.04
N ILE A 123 30.65 8.57 -12.37
CA ILE A 123 30.96 9.37 -13.56
C ILE A 123 30.96 8.43 -14.76
N ALA A 124 30.01 8.64 -15.67
CA ALA A 124 29.88 7.85 -16.89
C ALA A 124 30.97 8.25 -17.91
N LYS A 125 31.35 7.33 -18.80
CA LYS A 125 32.28 7.58 -19.92
C LYS A 125 33.51 8.36 -19.48
N ALA A 126 34.14 7.92 -18.38
CA ALA A 126 35.27 8.62 -17.78
C ALA A 126 36.47 8.77 -18.73
N ASP A 127 36.54 7.95 -19.79
CA ASP A 127 37.51 8.02 -20.88
C ASP A 127 37.46 9.31 -21.72
N THR A 128 36.48 10.18 -21.46
CA THR A 128 36.37 11.52 -22.09
C THR A 128 37.13 12.61 -21.33
N LEU A 129 37.54 12.34 -20.09
CA LEU A 129 38.25 13.28 -19.22
C LEU A 129 39.66 12.78 -18.95
N THR A 130 40.58 13.70 -18.71
CA THR A 130 41.93 13.38 -18.21
C THR A 130 41.91 13.10 -16.71
N ASP A 131 42.94 12.42 -16.18
CA ASP A 131 43.01 12.07 -14.75
C ASP A 131 42.95 13.31 -13.83
N ASP A 132 43.60 14.40 -14.24
CA ASP A 132 43.56 15.69 -13.52
C ASP A 132 42.15 16.31 -13.54
N GLU A 133 41.44 16.22 -14.66
CA GLU A 133 40.06 16.70 -14.77
C GLU A 133 39.10 15.84 -13.95
N VAL A 134 39.28 14.51 -13.95
CA VAL A 134 38.50 13.59 -13.13
C VAL A 134 38.69 13.92 -11.65
N ALA A 135 39.92 14.13 -11.19
CA ALA A 135 40.19 14.48 -9.79
C ALA A 135 39.51 15.80 -9.38
N GLN A 136 39.60 16.83 -10.24
CA GLN A 136 38.91 18.10 -10.00
C GLN A 136 37.39 17.95 -10.04
N PHE A 137 36.86 17.16 -10.96
CA PHE A 137 35.42 16.94 -11.11
C PHE A 137 34.84 16.17 -9.93
N LYS A 138 35.54 15.13 -9.44
CA LYS A 138 35.17 14.41 -8.21
C LYS A 138 35.06 15.35 -7.01
N ALA A 139 36.06 16.22 -6.81
CA ALA A 139 36.05 17.18 -5.71
C ALA A 139 34.88 18.18 -5.81
N ARG A 140 34.55 18.64 -7.02
CA ARG A 140 33.40 19.53 -7.26
C ARG A 140 32.06 18.83 -7.00
N ILE A 141 31.89 17.61 -7.49
CA ILE A 141 30.68 16.79 -7.24
C ILE A 141 30.47 16.63 -5.73
N LEU A 142 31.50 16.25 -4.98
CA LEU A 142 31.39 16.08 -3.52
C LEU A 142 31.04 17.40 -2.81
N SER A 143 31.62 18.52 -3.26
CA SER A 143 31.28 19.85 -2.73
C SER A 143 29.82 20.23 -3.01
N ASP A 144 29.32 19.95 -4.22
CA ASP A 144 27.94 20.24 -4.61
C ASP A 144 26.95 19.38 -3.79
N LEU A 145 27.23 18.09 -3.65
CA LEU A 145 26.41 17.16 -2.84
C LEU A 145 26.33 17.62 -1.38
N ALA A 146 27.47 18.00 -0.79
CA ALA A 146 27.52 18.51 0.58
C ALA A 146 26.76 19.84 0.73
N HIS A 147 26.88 20.75 -0.24
CA HIS A 147 26.15 22.02 -0.23
C HIS A 147 24.64 21.82 -0.27
N HIS A 148 24.17 20.87 -1.09
CA HIS A 148 22.75 20.56 -1.26
C HIS A 148 22.18 19.58 -0.23
N ARG A 149 23.01 19.09 0.71
CA ARG A 149 22.65 18.10 1.74
C ARG A 149 22.04 16.83 1.14
N ILE A 150 22.73 16.30 0.13
CA ILE A 150 22.37 15.05 -0.51
C ILE A 150 23.27 13.98 0.08
N ASP A 151 22.67 13.05 0.80
CA ASP A 151 23.40 11.94 1.39
C ASP A 151 23.66 10.87 0.32
N ILE A 152 24.92 10.49 0.16
CA ILE A 152 25.32 9.35 -0.67
C ILE A 152 25.61 8.17 0.24
N TYR A 153 25.58 6.96 -0.31
CA TYR A 153 25.94 5.78 0.46
C TYR A 153 27.37 5.90 0.98
N GLN A 154 27.52 5.76 2.30
CA GLN A 154 28.78 5.64 2.98
C GLN A 154 28.73 4.34 3.79
N ALA A 155 29.77 3.52 3.64
CA ALA A 155 29.88 2.30 4.43
C ALA A 155 29.94 2.67 5.91
N PRO A 156 29.15 2.03 6.79
CA PRO A 156 29.27 2.22 8.22
C PRO A 156 30.68 1.81 8.68
N GLN A 157 31.32 2.65 9.50
CA GLN A 157 32.57 2.29 10.15
C GLN A 157 32.25 1.58 11.45
N TYR A 158 32.61 0.30 11.56
CA TYR A 158 32.44 -0.45 12.80
C TYR A 158 33.75 -0.42 13.62
N ASP A 159 33.64 -0.10 14.91
CA ASP A 159 34.78 0.00 15.85
C ASP A 159 35.59 -1.32 16.03
N GLN A 160 35.08 -2.44 15.50
CA GLN A 160 35.66 -3.80 15.64
C GLN A 160 36.16 -4.39 14.32
N GLU A 161 36.33 -3.59 13.26
CA GLU A 161 36.89 -4.07 12.01
C GLU A 161 38.40 -4.32 12.10
N ASP A 162 38.85 -5.37 11.41
CA ASP A 162 40.27 -5.64 11.22
C ASP A 162 40.92 -4.52 10.39
N GLU A 163 42.19 -4.20 10.66
CA GLU A 163 42.93 -3.11 10.00
C GLU A 163 42.99 -3.29 8.47
N GLU A 164 42.97 -4.53 7.98
CA GLU A 164 42.91 -4.87 6.55
C GLU A 164 41.57 -4.47 5.93
N THR A 165 40.44 -4.76 6.59
CA THR A 165 39.10 -4.42 6.10
C THR A 165 38.86 -2.91 6.11
N LEU A 166 39.35 -2.23 7.15
CA LEU A 166 39.34 -0.76 7.23
C LEU A 166 40.11 -0.11 6.09
N ALA A 167 41.31 -0.63 5.77
CA ALA A 167 42.12 -0.11 4.67
C ALA A 167 41.45 -0.32 3.30
N GLU A 168 40.84 -1.49 3.05
CA GLU A 168 40.09 -1.75 1.83
C GLU A 168 38.87 -0.82 1.70
N ASN A 169 38.13 -0.63 2.79
CA ASN A 169 36.95 0.24 2.80
C ASN A 169 37.34 1.71 2.54
N GLU A 170 38.39 2.21 3.20
CA GLU A 170 38.92 3.55 2.93
C GLU A 170 39.36 3.73 1.47
N GLU A 171 40.00 2.72 0.87
CA GLU A 171 40.41 2.79 -0.54
C GLU A 171 39.20 2.93 -1.47
N ILE A 172 38.14 2.16 -1.22
CA ILE A 172 36.89 2.21 -1.99
C ILE A 172 36.21 3.57 -1.81
N VAL A 173 36.08 4.06 -0.57
CA VAL A 173 35.42 5.34 -0.27
C VAL A 173 36.15 6.51 -0.93
N ARG A 174 37.50 6.52 -0.94
CA ARG A 174 38.30 7.55 -1.61
C ARG A 174 38.07 7.61 -3.13
N LYS A 175 37.58 6.52 -3.73
CA LYS A 175 37.29 6.47 -5.17
C LYS A 175 35.91 7.01 -5.53
N ILE A 176 35.00 7.22 -4.56
CA ILE A 176 33.65 7.77 -4.79
C ILE A 176 33.76 9.29 -5.06
N PRO A 177 33.12 9.81 -6.14
CA PRO A 177 32.36 9.12 -7.18
C PRO A 177 33.24 8.28 -8.13
N PHE A 178 32.82 7.05 -8.45
CA PHE A 178 33.61 6.15 -9.29
C PHE A 178 33.69 6.65 -10.74
N ALA A 179 34.89 6.68 -11.32
CA ALA A 179 35.09 7.02 -12.72
C ALA A 179 35.11 5.72 -13.56
N VAL A 180 34.03 5.43 -14.27
CA VAL A 180 33.87 4.13 -14.95
C VAL A 180 33.80 4.25 -16.46
N VAL A 181 34.27 3.19 -17.11
CA VAL A 181 34.17 2.98 -18.55
C VAL A 181 33.48 1.64 -18.76
N GLY A 182 32.39 1.62 -19.53
CA GLY A 182 31.71 0.38 -19.90
C GLY A 182 32.12 -0.08 -21.29
N SER A 183 32.31 -1.39 -21.48
CA SER A 183 32.43 -2.02 -22.79
C SER A 183 31.84 -3.43 -22.78
N ASP A 184 31.08 -3.74 -23.82
CA ASP A 184 30.60 -5.08 -24.17
C ASP A 184 31.53 -5.79 -25.17
N THR A 185 32.47 -5.05 -25.76
CA THR A 185 33.41 -5.58 -26.77
C THR A 185 34.72 -6.06 -26.15
N VAL A 186 35.25 -7.13 -26.73
CA VAL A 186 36.58 -7.66 -26.40
C VAL A 186 37.60 -7.14 -27.39
N VAL A 187 38.65 -6.52 -26.88
CA VAL A 187 39.72 -5.89 -27.65
C VAL A 187 41.05 -6.58 -27.38
N ALA A 188 41.90 -6.66 -28.40
CA ALA A 188 43.26 -7.14 -28.25
C ALA A 188 44.13 -6.01 -27.69
N THR A 189 44.77 -6.27 -26.56
CA THR A 189 45.76 -5.36 -25.95
C THR A 189 47.07 -5.40 -26.72
N SER A 190 47.93 -4.39 -26.49
CA SER A 190 49.27 -4.33 -27.06
C SER A 190 50.12 -5.58 -26.76
N ASP A 191 49.82 -6.25 -25.65
CA ASP A 191 50.50 -7.46 -25.18
C ASP A 191 49.93 -8.76 -25.80
N GLY A 192 48.93 -8.66 -26.67
CA GLY A 192 48.25 -9.79 -27.30
C GLY A 192 47.20 -10.48 -26.41
N ARG A 193 46.94 -9.98 -25.20
CA ARG A 193 45.85 -10.48 -24.32
C ARG A 193 44.50 -9.95 -24.82
N GLN A 194 43.47 -10.75 -24.68
CA GLN A 194 42.10 -10.31 -24.94
C GLN A 194 41.47 -9.82 -23.63
N ALA A 195 41.06 -8.56 -23.61
CA ALA A 195 40.42 -7.93 -22.46
C ALA A 195 39.17 -7.18 -22.91
N ARG A 196 38.21 -6.98 -21.99
CA ARG A 196 37.05 -6.13 -22.26
C ARG A 196 37.51 -4.68 -22.27
N GLY A 197 37.17 -3.94 -23.31
CA GLY A 197 37.75 -2.62 -23.50
C GLY A 197 37.24 -1.87 -24.70
N ARG A 198 37.67 -0.62 -24.85
CA ARG A 198 37.34 0.24 -25.98
C ARG A 198 38.63 0.52 -26.75
N ALA A 199 38.59 0.32 -28.07
CA ALA A 199 39.73 0.61 -28.93
C ALA A 199 39.55 1.97 -29.60
N TYR A 200 40.56 2.83 -29.47
CA TYR A 200 40.66 4.13 -30.11
C TYR A 200 41.86 4.17 -31.06
N PRO A 201 41.90 5.12 -32.02
CA PRO A 201 43.06 5.27 -32.89
C PRO A 201 44.38 5.52 -32.14
N TRP A 202 44.32 6.08 -30.94
CA TRP A 202 45.48 6.40 -30.10
C TRP A 202 45.79 5.35 -29.01
N GLY A 203 44.97 4.32 -28.84
CA GLY A 203 45.20 3.32 -27.80
C GLY A 203 43.97 2.51 -27.44
N THR A 204 44.14 1.57 -26.52
CA THR A 204 43.06 0.68 -26.06
C THR A 204 42.86 0.86 -24.57
N ILE A 205 41.62 1.09 -24.16
CA ILE A 205 41.24 1.22 -22.75
C ILE A 205 40.68 -0.11 -22.27
N GLU A 206 41.39 -0.76 -21.35
CA GLU A 206 40.92 -1.95 -20.64
C GLU A 206 40.00 -1.57 -19.48
N VAL A 207 38.79 -2.15 -19.43
CA VAL A 207 37.78 -1.88 -18.38
C VAL A 207 38.10 -2.60 -17.07
N ASP A 208 38.77 -3.76 -17.16
CA ASP A 208 39.17 -4.55 -15.99
C ASP A 208 40.54 -4.11 -15.42
N ASN A 209 41.12 -3.00 -15.92
CA ASN A 209 42.37 -2.44 -15.41
C ASN A 209 42.11 -1.24 -14.48
N GLU A 210 42.62 -1.31 -13.24
CA GLU A 210 42.45 -0.29 -12.20
C GLU A 210 43.16 1.04 -12.54
N ASP A 211 44.21 1.01 -13.36
CA ASP A 211 44.93 2.21 -13.80
C ASP A 211 44.13 3.01 -14.84
N HIS A 212 43.18 2.36 -15.53
CA HIS A 212 42.38 2.99 -16.58
C HIS A 212 41.02 3.45 -16.10
N CYS A 213 40.38 2.70 -15.19
CA CYS A 213 39.09 3.09 -14.62
C CYS A 213 38.80 2.41 -13.29
N ASP A 214 37.93 3.02 -12.50
CA ASP A 214 37.55 2.53 -11.17
C ASP A 214 36.47 1.41 -11.24
N PHE A 215 36.22 0.80 -12.41
CA PHE A 215 35.18 -0.21 -12.59
C PHE A 215 35.41 -1.45 -11.71
N VAL A 216 36.66 -1.87 -11.53
CA VAL A 216 37.01 -3.01 -10.68
C VAL A 216 36.62 -2.75 -9.22
N LYS A 217 36.89 -1.53 -8.72
CA LYS A 217 36.53 -1.11 -7.36
C LYS A 217 35.02 -0.99 -7.19
N LEU A 218 34.30 -0.46 -8.20
CA LEU A 218 32.83 -0.43 -8.19
C LEU A 218 32.24 -1.85 -8.13
N ARG A 219 32.77 -2.79 -8.92
CA ARG A 219 32.34 -4.19 -8.91
C ARG A 219 32.61 -4.85 -7.55
N GLN A 220 33.79 -4.62 -6.98
CA GLN A 220 34.17 -5.13 -5.66
C GLN A 220 33.22 -4.62 -4.58
N MET A 221 32.92 -3.31 -4.59
CA MET A 221 31.98 -2.68 -3.67
C MET A 221 30.58 -3.33 -3.72
N LEU A 222 30.02 -3.50 -4.93
CA LEU A 222 28.64 -3.94 -5.10
C LEU A 222 28.42 -5.43 -4.83
N VAL A 223 29.37 -6.28 -5.22
CA VAL A 223 29.18 -7.74 -5.24
C VAL A 223 29.93 -8.43 -4.11
N ARG A 224 31.05 -7.87 -3.64
CA ARG A 224 31.97 -8.55 -2.72
C ARG A 224 31.95 -7.99 -1.30
N THR A 225 32.17 -6.69 -1.12
CA THR A 225 32.38 -6.10 0.22
C THR A 225 31.08 -5.58 0.83
N HIS A 226 30.43 -4.60 0.20
CA HIS A 226 29.33 -3.85 0.83
C HIS A 226 27.93 -4.39 0.48
N MET A 227 27.84 -5.58 -0.11
CA MET A 227 26.54 -6.15 -0.51
C MET A 227 25.59 -6.32 0.69
N GLU A 228 26.09 -6.84 1.81
CA GLU A 228 25.26 -7.04 2.99
C GLU A 228 24.94 -5.70 3.67
N GLU A 229 25.92 -4.80 3.80
CA GLU A 229 25.71 -3.45 4.34
C GLU A 229 24.68 -2.64 3.54
N LEU A 230 24.71 -2.71 2.21
CA LEU A 230 23.70 -2.07 1.35
C LEU A 230 22.30 -2.63 1.63
N LYS A 231 22.17 -3.94 1.86
CA LYS A 231 20.90 -4.57 2.21
C LYS A 231 20.44 -4.18 3.61
N GLU A 232 21.33 -4.15 4.59
CA GLU A 232 21.06 -3.74 5.97
C GLU A 232 20.62 -2.28 6.02
N HIS A 233 21.36 -1.37 5.40
CA HIS A 233 21.00 0.05 5.34
C HIS A 233 19.66 0.27 4.62
N THR A 234 19.39 -0.52 3.57
CA THR A 234 18.07 -0.50 2.90
C THR A 234 16.95 -0.96 3.84
N ASN A 235 17.20 -1.92 4.70
CA ASN A 235 16.22 -2.45 5.63
C ASN A 235 15.98 -1.50 6.82
N ASP A 236 17.04 -1.19 7.55
CA ASP A 236 16.98 -0.57 8.87
C ASP A 236 16.75 0.95 8.80
N VAL A 237 17.20 1.59 7.72
CA VAL A 237 17.09 3.03 7.54
C VAL A 237 16.02 3.37 6.51
N LEU A 238 16.24 2.97 5.25
CA LEU A 238 15.40 3.44 4.14
C LEU A 238 13.98 2.85 4.18
N TYR A 239 13.87 1.53 4.36
CA TYR A 239 12.58 0.86 4.42
C TYR A 239 11.83 1.19 5.71
N GLU A 240 12.49 1.23 6.88
CA GLU A 240 11.82 1.61 8.13
C GLU A 240 11.35 3.07 8.12
N GLN A 241 12.12 4.00 7.54
CA GLN A 241 11.65 5.37 7.35
C GLN A 241 10.40 5.41 6.47
N TYR A 242 10.42 4.72 5.32
CA TYR A 242 9.27 4.63 4.42
C TYR A 242 8.05 4.00 5.12
N ARG A 243 8.26 2.93 5.87
CA ARG A 243 7.22 2.21 6.62
C ARG A 243 6.61 3.09 7.70
N ALA A 244 7.42 3.84 8.44
CA ALA A 244 6.94 4.80 9.42
C ALA A 244 6.09 5.90 8.77
N GLU A 245 6.56 6.49 7.66
CA GLU A 245 5.82 7.48 6.88
C GLU A 245 4.47 6.92 6.39
N LYS A 246 4.47 5.69 5.84
CA LYS A 246 3.27 5.04 5.30
C LYS A 246 2.25 4.71 6.38
N LEU A 247 2.69 4.15 7.52
CA LEU A 247 1.81 3.83 8.65
C LEU A 247 1.17 5.10 9.24
N LEU A 248 1.95 6.17 9.40
CA LEU A 248 1.45 7.47 9.82
C LEU A 248 0.40 8.02 8.83
N ALA A 249 0.69 7.96 7.52
CA ALA A 249 -0.24 8.41 6.49
C ALA A 249 -1.55 7.60 6.44
N MET A 250 -1.49 6.30 6.77
CA MET A 250 -2.67 5.43 6.90
C MET A 250 -3.46 5.68 8.19
N GLY A 251 -3.06 6.66 9.02
CA GLY A 251 -3.73 6.98 10.27
C GLY A 251 -3.47 5.97 11.39
N VAL A 252 -2.53 5.05 11.19
CA VAL A 252 -1.98 4.22 12.26
C VAL A 252 -1.00 5.11 13.01
N ALA A 253 -1.53 5.99 13.87
CA ALA A 253 -0.70 6.61 14.89
C ALA A 253 -0.06 5.47 15.67
N GLN A 254 1.26 5.29 15.52
CA GLN A 254 2.01 4.58 16.55
C GLN A 254 1.88 5.42 17.80
N ASP A 255 0.87 5.09 18.59
CA ASP A 255 0.75 5.61 19.92
C ASP A 255 2.04 5.16 20.64
N HIS A 256 2.93 6.11 20.94
CA HIS A 256 4.16 5.87 21.71
C HIS A 256 3.86 5.30 23.12
N SER A 257 2.58 5.02 23.44
CA SER A 257 2.14 4.22 24.57
C SER A 257 2.45 2.72 24.45
N VAL A 258 2.80 2.18 23.27
CA VAL A 258 3.05 0.74 23.08
C VAL A 258 4.33 0.24 23.81
N PHE A 259 5.27 1.14 24.14
CA PHE A 259 6.44 0.82 25.00
C PHE A 259 6.32 1.30 26.44
N LYS A 260 5.17 1.87 26.84
CA LYS A 260 4.88 2.12 28.24
C LYS A 260 4.17 0.88 28.75
N GLU A 261 4.77 0.12 29.66
CA GLU A 261 4.13 -1.01 30.33
C GLU A 261 2.71 -0.63 30.77
N VAL A 262 1.72 -1.02 29.96
CA VAL A 262 0.33 -0.62 30.17
C VAL A 262 -0.19 -1.49 31.29
N ASN A 263 -0.42 -0.89 32.46
CA ASN A 263 -0.99 -1.57 33.61
C ASN A 263 -2.35 -2.19 33.18
N PRO A 264 -2.51 -3.54 33.19
CA PRO A 264 -3.69 -4.25 32.68
C PRO A 264 -5.02 -3.79 33.28
N ALA A 265 -4.98 -3.17 34.47
CA ALA A 265 -6.15 -2.63 35.16
C ALA A 265 -6.77 -1.41 34.45
N ALA A 266 -5.97 -0.57 33.78
CA ALA A 266 -6.48 0.65 33.13
C ALA A 266 -7.27 0.33 31.85
N LYS A 267 -6.78 -0.62 31.05
CA LYS A 267 -7.47 -1.06 29.82
C LYS A 267 -8.81 -1.73 30.11
N MET A 268 -8.88 -2.51 31.19
CA MET A 268 -10.13 -3.13 31.64
C MET A 268 -11.14 -2.09 32.17
N ALA A 269 -10.66 -1.00 32.79
CA ALA A 269 -11.52 0.08 33.28
C ALA A 269 -12.14 0.89 32.12
N GLU A 270 -11.35 1.17 31.07
CA GLU A 270 -11.82 1.87 29.88
C GLU A 270 -12.82 1.03 29.08
N GLU A 271 -12.57 -0.27 28.94
CA GLU A 271 -13.48 -1.20 28.26
C GLU A 271 -14.80 -1.39 29.05
N ARG A 272 -14.73 -1.40 30.39
CA ARG A 272 -15.93 -1.38 31.25
C ARG A 272 -16.71 -0.07 31.10
N ALA A 273 -16.04 1.08 31.06
CA ALA A 273 -16.70 2.38 30.89
C ALA A 273 -17.40 2.50 29.53
N LEU A 274 -16.77 1.98 28.46
CA LEU A 274 -17.38 1.90 27.13
C LEU A 274 -18.59 0.95 27.11
N HIS A 275 -18.51 -0.18 27.80
CA HIS A 275 -19.63 -1.12 27.90
C HIS A 275 -20.79 -0.55 28.72
N GLU A 276 -20.49 0.15 29.82
CA GLU A 276 -21.48 0.85 30.66
C GLU A 276 -22.19 1.96 29.87
N SER A 277 -21.45 2.74 29.07
CA SER A 277 -22.02 3.75 28.18
C SER A 277 -22.95 3.15 27.12
N LYS A 278 -22.60 1.99 26.55
CA LYS A 278 -23.47 1.25 25.61
C LYS A 278 -24.73 0.72 26.29
N LEU A 279 -24.61 0.14 27.48
CA LEU A 279 -25.75 -0.32 28.27
C LEU A 279 -26.70 0.83 28.63
N ALA A 280 -26.17 1.98 29.06
CA ALA A 280 -26.98 3.16 29.38
C ALA A 280 -27.74 3.70 28.15
N LYS A 281 -27.13 3.69 26.96
CA LYS A 281 -27.82 4.04 25.71
C LYS A 281 -28.92 3.05 25.37
N MET A 282 -28.63 1.75 25.47
CA MET A 282 -29.62 0.69 25.22
C MET A 282 -30.81 0.77 26.20
N GLU A 283 -30.55 1.11 27.47
CA GLU A 283 -31.61 1.31 28.48
C GLU A 283 -32.49 2.52 28.14
N LEU A 284 -31.90 3.63 27.69
CA LEU A 284 -32.64 4.81 27.23
C LEU A 284 -33.54 4.50 26.03
N GLU A 285 -33.01 3.79 25.03
CA GLU A 285 -33.79 3.35 23.88
C GLU A 285 -34.94 2.42 24.29
N MET A 286 -34.68 1.46 25.18
CA MET A 286 -35.69 0.53 25.66
C MET A 286 -36.79 1.22 26.47
N LYS A 287 -36.44 2.24 27.28
CA LYS A 287 -37.40 3.09 27.99
C LYS A 287 -38.26 3.91 27.02
N MET A 288 -37.67 4.47 25.97
CA MET A 288 -38.43 5.21 24.95
C MET A 288 -39.44 4.31 24.22
N VAL A 289 -39.02 3.11 23.81
CA VAL A 289 -39.91 2.13 23.16
C VAL A 289 -41.03 1.68 24.10
N PHE A 290 -40.71 1.46 25.38
CA PHE A 290 -41.71 1.12 26.39
C PHE A 290 -42.74 2.24 26.57
N GLN A 291 -42.28 3.50 26.70
CA GLN A 291 -43.17 4.65 26.85
C GLN A 291 -44.09 4.82 25.62
N GLN A 292 -43.57 4.61 24.41
CA GLN A 292 -44.40 4.64 23.19
C GLN A 292 -45.47 3.55 23.23
N LYS A 293 -45.12 2.32 23.62
CA LYS A 293 -46.10 1.21 23.72
C LYS A 293 -47.15 1.45 24.80
N VAL A 294 -46.77 2.05 25.93
CA VAL A 294 -47.72 2.42 26.99
C VAL A 294 -48.71 3.45 26.47
N ASN A 295 -48.23 4.53 25.85
CA ASN A 295 -49.08 5.57 25.30
C ASN A 295 -50.02 5.02 24.21
N GLU A 296 -49.55 4.11 23.35
CA GLU A 296 -50.38 3.46 22.33
C GLU A 296 -51.47 2.58 22.95
N LYS A 297 -51.13 1.81 24.00
CA LYS A 297 -52.09 0.97 24.74
C LYS A 297 -53.12 1.81 25.48
N GLU A 298 -52.73 2.89 26.14
CA GLU A 298 -53.65 3.83 26.81
C GLU A 298 -54.59 4.50 25.81
N ALA A 299 -54.09 4.91 24.64
CA ALA A 299 -54.93 5.49 23.59
C ALA A 299 -55.97 4.48 23.07
N LYS A 300 -55.58 3.22 22.84
CA LYS A 300 -56.51 2.15 22.44
C LYS A 300 -57.54 1.86 23.53
N LEU A 301 -57.12 1.85 24.80
CA LEU A 301 -58.02 1.63 25.92
C LEU A 301 -59.08 2.74 25.98
N LYS A 302 -58.65 4.00 25.85
CA LYS A 302 -59.53 5.16 25.84
C LYS A 302 -60.54 5.11 24.68
N GLN A 303 -60.10 4.75 23.47
CA GLN A 303 -61.02 4.55 22.34
C GLN A 303 -62.05 3.45 22.62
N SER A 304 -61.62 2.33 23.23
CA SER A 304 -62.54 1.24 23.59
C SER A 304 -63.53 1.64 24.68
N GLU A 305 -63.13 2.47 25.65
CA GLU A 305 -64.03 3.01 26.68
C GLU A 305 -65.07 3.96 26.07
N GLU A 306 -64.65 4.84 25.16
CA GLU A 306 -65.55 5.77 24.45
C GLU A 306 -66.58 5.02 23.58
N GLU A 307 -66.15 3.99 22.84
CA GLU A 307 -67.07 3.13 22.06
C GLU A 307 -68.07 2.39 22.95
N LEU A 308 -67.61 1.89 24.10
CA LEU A 308 -68.45 1.16 25.04
C LEU A 308 -69.48 2.09 25.70
N TYR A 309 -69.08 3.34 26.00
CA TYR A 309 -69.97 4.37 26.51
C TYR A 309 -71.01 4.80 25.46
N ALA A 310 -70.60 4.94 24.19
CA ALA A 310 -71.51 5.25 23.09
C ALA A 310 -72.54 4.14 22.88
N ARG A 311 -72.11 2.87 22.86
CA ARG A 311 -73.04 1.72 22.77
C ARG A 311 -74.01 1.65 23.95
N HIS A 312 -73.53 1.90 25.16
CA HIS A 312 -74.38 1.92 26.34
C HIS A 312 -75.44 3.03 26.24
N ARG A 313 -75.07 4.21 25.73
CA ARG A 313 -76.01 5.32 25.49
C ARG A 313 -77.06 4.96 24.44
N GLU A 314 -76.65 4.41 23.30
CA GLU A 314 -77.57 3.98 22.23
C GLU A 314 -78.55 2.91 22.72
N MET A 315 -78.04 1.92 23.46
CA MET A 315 -78.87 0.87 24.04
C MET A 315 -79.89 1.42 25.05
N LYS A 316 -79.48 2.39 25.87
CA LYS A 316 -80.37 3.08 26.81
C LYS A 316 -81.47 3.86 26.08
N GLU A 317 -81.12 4.61 25.04
CA GLU A 317 -82.08 5.36 24.22
C GLU A 317 -83.06 4.42 23.49
N ALA A 318 -82.59 3.25 23.02
CA ALA A 318 -83.45 2.23 22.40
C ALA A 318 -84.44 1.60 23.41
N LEU A 319 -83.97 1.31 24.63
CA LEU A 319 -84.83 0.81 25.72
C LEU A 319 -85.87 1.84 26.15
N GLU A 320 -85.50 3.14 26.21
CA GLU A 320 -86.43 4.22 26.52
C GLU A 320 -87.52 4.34 25.44
N LYS A 321 -87.15 4.26 24.15
CA LYS A 321 -88.12 4.24 23.04
C LYS A 321 -89.06 3.04 23.12
N GLN A 322 -88.54 1.84 23.37
CA GLN A 322 -89.37 0.65 23.55
C GLN A 322 -90.32 0.79 24.75
N ARG A 323 -89.85 1.40 25.85
CA ARG A 323 -90.68 1.68 27.02
C ARG A 323 -91.84 2.62 26.67
N VAL A 324 -91.57 3.72 25.97
CA VAL A 324 -92.61 4.67 25.53
C VAL A 324 -93.60 4.01 24.58
N GLU A 325 -93.13 3.21 23.61
CA GLU A 325 -94.01 2.45 22.72
C GLU A 325 -94.89 1.44 23.47
N LEU A 326 -94.36 0.78 24.50
CA LEU A 326 -95.11 -0.15 25.35
C LEU A 326 -96.11 0.59 26.24
N GLU A 327 -95.75 1.76 26.77
CA GLU A 327 -96.67 2.63 27.51
C GLU A 327 -97.82 3.15 26.62
N ASP A 328 -97.53 3.53 25.37
CA ASP A 328 -98.54 3.93 24.38
C ASP A 328 -99.43 2.77 23.93
N LYS A 329 -98.86 1.57 23.73
CA LYS A 329 -99.63 0.35 23.45
C LYS A 329 -100.51 -0.02 24.65
N LYS A 330 -100.01 0.10 25.88
CA LYS A 330 -100.79 -0.10 27.11
C LYS A 330 -101.93 0.91 27.20
N ARG A 331 -101.70 2.19 26.93
CA ARG A 331 -102.74 3.22 26.86
C ARG A 331 -103.80 2.93 25.79
N ARG A 332 -103.38 2.47 24.60
CA ARG A 332 -104.29 2.06 23.53
C ARG A 332 -105.14 0.85 23.90
N ILE A 333 -104.57 -0.11 24.63
CA ILE A 333 -105.31 -1.27 25.15
C ILE A 333 -106.25 -0.86 26.30
N GLU A 334 -105.84 0.06 27.18
CA GLU A 334 -106.70 0.60 28.25
C GLU A 334 -107.86 1.45 27.70
N GLN A 335 -107.70 2.09 26.54
CA GLN A 335 -108.75 2.88 25.86
C GLN A 335 -109.65 2.04 24.93
N GLY A 336 -109.35 0.75 24.72
CA GLY A 336 -110.17 -0.17 23.93
C GLY A 336 -110.81 -1.26 24.81
N ARG A 337 -112.14 -1.21 24.99
CA ARG A 337 -112.91 -2.34 25.55
C ARG A 337 -113.15 -3.43 24.47
N PRO A 338 -113.40 -4.69 24.89
CA PRO A 338 -112.75 -5.87 24.32
C PRO A 338 -113.58 -6.57 23.23
N LEU A 339 -112.91 -7.33 22.36
CA LEU A 339 -113.53 -8.38 21.55
C LEU A 339 -112.76 -9.69 21.72
N THR A 340 -113.40 -10.58 22.47
CA THR A 340 -113.14 -12.02 22.64
C THR A 340 -113.53 -12.82 21.38
N PRO A 341 -113.20 -14.13 21.28
CA PRO A 341 -112.38 -14.65 20.19
C PRO A 341 -113.10 -15.69 19.31
N GLU A 342 -112.52 -16.01 18.14
CA GLU A 342 -112.84 -17.27 17.45
C GLU A 342 -111.58 -18.03 16.99
N LYS A 343 -111.61 -19.33 17.32
CA LYS A 343 -110.68 -20.42 17.05
C LYS A 343 -110.69 -20.76 15.55
N GLN A 344 -109.60 -21.20 14.92
CA GLN A 344 -109.11 -22.61 14.73
C GLN A 344 -108.33 -22.53 13.38
N GLN A 345 -107.26 -23.25 13.01
CA GLN A 345 -106.48 -24.37 13.54
C GLN A 345 -105.25 -24.53 12.61
N GLN A 346 -104.09 -24.75 13.22
CA GLN A 346 -102.89 -25.51 12.76
C GLN A 346 -102.68 -25.84 11.27
N GLN A 347 -101.47 -25.60 10.76
CA GLN A 347 -100.47 -26.68 10.54
C GLN A 347 -99.09 -26.17 10.07
N GLN A 348 -98.10 -27.02 10.36
CA GLN A 348 -96.65 -26.86 10.27
C GLN A 348 -96.10 -26.79 8.83
N SER A 349 -94.92 -26.16 8.65
CA SER A 349 -93.79 -26.68 7.84
C SER A 349 -92.67 -25.61 7.76
N THR A 350 -91.60 -25.76 8.54
CA THR A 350 -90.27 -26.25 8.11
C THR A 350 -89.49 -25.41 7.09
N LYS A 351 -88.34 -24.94 7.59
CA LYS A 351 -86.98 -24.97 7.01
C LYS A 351 -86.59 -23.99 5.88
N LYS A 352 -85.67 -23.11 6.29
CA LYS A 352 -84.30 -22.89 5.76
C LYS A 352 -84.11 -22.83 4.24
N LYS A 353 -83.50 -21.73 3.78
CA LYS A 353 -82.33 -21.75 2.88
C LYS A 353 -81.55 -20.44 2.96
N GLY A 354 -80.22 -20.56 2.95
CA GLY A 354 -79.35 -19.58 2.30
C GLY A 354 -78.45 -18.73 3.19
N PHE A 355 -77.49 -19.34 3.88
CA PHE A 355 -76.21 -18.67 4.17
C PHE A 355 -75.28 -18.95 2.99
N LEU A 356 -74.69 -17.91 2.39
CA LEU A 356 -73.58 -18.02 1.45
C LEU A 356 -72.61 -16.86 1.66
N ARG A 357 -71.36 -17.23 1.98
CA ARG A 357 -70.08 -16.60 1.58
C ARG A 357 -69.78 -15.17 2.08
N ALA A 358 -68.55 -14.81 2.41
CA ALA A 358 -67.23 -15.44 2.28
C ALA A 358 -66.34 -14.94 3.43
#